data_AF-A0A7W0Z1D1-F1
#
_entry.id   AF-A0A7W0Z1D1-F1
#
_cell.length_a   1.000
_cell.length_b   1.000
_cell.length_c   1.000
_cell.angle_alpha   90.00
_cell.angle_beta   90.00
_cell.angle_gamma   90.00
#
_symmetry.space_group_name_H-M   'P 1'
#
loop_
_entity.id
_entity.type
_entity.pdbx_description
1 polymer ?
#
loop_
_entity_poly.entity_id
_entity_poly.type
_entity_poly.pdbx_seq_one_letter_code
_entity_poly.pdbx_strand_id
1 'polypeptide(L)'
;MPSWRFWERKQEPPAPSPEAAPLPASGLRLPPPRDRAPAGDPATRDKLAALCRRREGMRYDLERAEAAHRPDNPWRQRIALLDESLGTIEADLVRQEAIRPLPGFPLPPVPIEEVTVEPADPLAVSFRIGPERFRFSEESDWDQRGGPVVRGDLRLREGDAAALVPTTTPPDRRDALASHLAESVIVFATDLRDRAVDGEPPLPPERRQPTLTDLAEPCEVCGGWREWGGTCETCAARAYQAQLLNAEAVRLA
;
A
#
# COMPACT_ATOMS: atom_id res chain seq x y z
N MET A 1 -17.51 20.38 19.54
CA MET A 1 -17.71 19.25 18.61
C MET A 1 -19.07 19.36 17.96
N PRO A 2 -19.19 19.75 16.68
CA PRO A 2 -20.48 19.83 16.00
C PRO A 2 -20.73 18.54 15.19
N SER A 3 -21.74 17.77 15.63
CA SER A 3 -22.26 16.59 14.94
C SER A 3 -23.08 16.98 13.70
N TRP A 4 -22.71 16.46 12.53
CA TRP A 4 -23.46 16.65 11.29
C TRP A 4 -24.59 15.61 11.23
N ARG A 5 -25.85 16.05 11.32
CA ARG A 5 -27.04 15.21 11.08
C ARG A 5 -27.67 15.60 9.74
N PHE A 6 -27.47 14.78 8.70
CA PHE A 6 -27.89 15.06 7.33
C PHE A 6 -29.19 14.33 6.92
N TRP A 7 -29.97 13.79 7.87
CA TRP A 7 -31.11 12.91 7.55
C TRP A 7 -32.23 13.02 8.60
N GLU A 8 -33.05 14.07 8.57
CA GLU A 8 -34.36 14.06 9.24
C GLU A 8 -35.43 14.50 8.23
N ARG A 9 -36.13 13.51 7.67
CA ARG A 9 -37.36 13.69 6.90
C ARG A 9 -38.41 14.35 7.80
N LYS A 10 -38.98 15.47 7.33
CA LYS A 10 -40.11 16.16 7.95
C LYS A 10 -41.26 15.19 8.22
N GLN A 11 -41.65 15.04 9.49
CA GLN A 11 -42.98 14.53 9.85
C GLN A 11 -43.99 15.66 9.64
N GLU A 12 -44.98 15.39 8.80
CA GLU A 12 -46.12 16.27 8.54
C GLU A 12 -47.17 16.06 9.65
N PRO A 13 -47.68 17.12 10.30
CA PRO A 13 -48.66 16.96 11.38
C PRO A 13 -50.03 16.54 10.80
N PRO A 14 -50.80 15.69 11.50
CA PRO A 14 -52.14 15.32 11.05
C PRO A 14 -53.12 16.50 11.19
N ALA A 15 -53.99 16.63 10.18
CA ALA A 15 -55.05 17.63 10.13
C ALA A 15 -56.14 17.39 11.22
N PRO A 16 -56.77 18.44 11.76
CA PRO A 16 -57.89 18.29 12.69
C PRO A 16 -59.22 17.97 11.98
N SER A 17 -60.01 17.07 12.56
CA SER A 17 -61.42 16.79 12.20
C SER A 17 -62.40 17.65 13.02
N PRO A 18 -63.62 17.87 12.51
CA PRO A 18 -64.41 19.08 12.76
C PRO A 18 -65.37 18.94 13.94
N GLU A 19 -65.59 20.03 14.68
CA GLU A 19 -66.66 20.12 15.68
C GLU A 19 -67.66 21.22 15.31
N ALA A 20 -68.93 20.91 15.54
CA ALA A 20 -70.11 21.47 14.89
C ALA A 20 -70.55 22.84 15.42
N ALA A 21 -71.23 23.58 14.53
CA ALA A 21 -71.83 24.89 14.76
C ALA A 21 -73.11 24.85 15.61
N PRO A 22 -73.51 26.01 16.17
CA PRO A 22 -74.92 26.40 16.27
C PRO A 22 -75.26 27.63 15.39
N LEU A 23 -76.41 27.54 14.73
CA LEU A 23 -77.14 28.55 13.93
C LEU A 23 -77.96 29.50 14.86
N PRO A 24 -78.75 30.47 14.36
CA PRO A 24 -78.55 31.47 13.30
C PRO A 24 -78.86 32.90 13.80
N ALA A 25 -78.17 33.93 13.28
CA ALA A 25 -78.65 35.31 13.38
C ALA A 25 -78.99 35.82 11.98
N SER A 26 -80.28 36.09 11.78
CA SER A 26 -80.86 36.62 10.56
C SER A 26 -80.36 38.06 10.35
N GLY A 27 -79.56 38.24 9.31
CA GLY A 27 -79.08 39.54 8.84
C GLY A 27 -78.67 39.35 7.39
N LEU A 28 -79.13 40.24 6.51
CA LEU A 28 -78.85 40.26 5.08
C LEU A 28 -77.34 40.01 4.82
N ARG A 29 -76.99 38.77 4.48
CA ARG A 29 -75.64 38.40 4.08
C ARG A 29 -75.42 38.90 2.65
N LEU A 30 -74.81 40.06 2.51
CA LEU A 30 -74.06 40.38 1.31
C LEU A 30 -73.11 39.21 1.03
N PRO A 31 -73.00 38.70 -0.22
CA PRO A 31 -72.02 37.67 -0.54
C PRO A 31 -70.64 38.19 -0.12
N PRO A 32 -69.77 37.34 0.47
CA PRO A 32 -68.42 37.78 0.79
C PRO A 32 -67.79 38.36 -0.49
N PRO A 33 -66.98 39.43 -0.39
CA PRO A 33 -66.22 39.91 -1.52
C PRO A 33 -65.53 38.67 -2.10
N ARG A 34 -65.77 38.40 -3.39
CA ARG A 34 -64.92 37.44 -4.08
C ARG A 34 -63.53 38.06 -4.02
N ASP A 35 -62.70 37.58 -3.10
CA ASP A 35 -61.25 37.62 -3.21
C ASP A 35 -60.88 36.72 -4.40
N ARG A 36 -61.32 37.12 -5.60
CA ARG A 36 -60.66 36.71 -6.82
C ARG A 36 -59.32 37.42 -6.77
N ALA A 37 -58.34 36.75 -6.19
CA ALA A 37 -56.98 36.91 -6.67
C ALA A 37 -57.06 36.92 -8.21
N PRO A 38 -56.51 37.93 -8.90
CA PRO A 38 -56.61 37.99 -10.33
C PRO A 38 -56.15 36.64 -10.88
N ALA A 39 -56.98 36.05 -11.75
CA ALA A 39 -56.60 34.90 -12.53
C ALA A 39 -55.49 35.34 -13.49
N GLY A 40 -54.29 35.59 -12.95
CA GLY A 40 -53.10 35.84 -13.74
C GLY A 40 -52.93 34.66 -14.67
N ASP A 41 -52.74 34.98 -15.94
CA ASP A 41 -52.49 34.02 -17.01
C ASP A 41 -51.46 32.97 -16.52
N PRO A 42 -51.75 31.66 -16.61
CA PRO A 42 -50.86 30.61 -16.14
C PRO A 42 -49.45 30.75 -16.73
N ALA A 43 -49.31 31.19 -17.97
CA ALA A 43 -47.99 31.43 -18.57
C ALA A 43 -47.22 32.56 -17.86
N THR A 44 -47.91 33.60 -17.39
CA THR A 44 -47.32 34.68 -16.61
C THR A 44 -46.90 34.20 -15.21
N ARG A 45 -47.69 33.31 -14.58
CA ARG A 45 -47.33 32.70 -13.28
C ARG A 45 -46.12 31.79 -13.40
N ASP A 46 -46.05 30.98 -14.46
CA ASP A 46 -44.91 30.09 -14.71
C ASP A 46 -43.64 30.88 -14.99
N LYS A 47 -43.74 31.97 -15.76
CA LYS A 47 -42.63 32.88 -16.03
C LYS A 47 -42.14 33.56 -14.74
N LEU A 48 -43.03 34.02 -13.88
CA LEU A 48 -42.67 34.57 -12.57
C LEU A 48 -42.00 33.52 -11.68
N ALA A 49 -42.54 32.30 -11.63
CA ALA A 49 -41.94 31.21 -10.86
C ALA A 49 -40.53 30.85 -11.37
N ALA A 50 -40.33 30.83 -12.70
CA ALA A 50 -39.02 30.62 -13.30
C ALA A 50 -38.02 31.74 -12.97
N LEU A 51 -38.46 33.00 -13.00
CA LEU A 51 -37.63 34.15 -12.60
C LEU A 51 -37.28 34.11 -11.11
N CYS A 52 -38.22 33.73 -10.24
CA CYS A 52 -37.95 33.54 -8.81
C CYS A 52 -36.90 32.46 -8.57
N ARG A 53 -37.03 31.28 -9.21
CA ARG A 53 -36.03 30.20 -9.13
C ARG A 53 -34.65 30.66 -9.62
N ARG A 54 -34.61 31.40 -10.73
CA ARG A 54 -33.35 31.92 -11.28
C ARG A 54 -32.68 32.92 -10.33
N ARG A 55 -33.46 33.80 -9.71
CA ARG A 55 -32.98 34.76 -8.70
C ARG A 55 -32.43 34.03 -7.47
N GLU A 56 -33.13 33.01 -7.00
CA GLU A 56 -32.68 32.19 -5.87
C GLU A 56 -31.37 31.46 -6.19
N GLY A 57 -31.24 30.90 -7.40
CA GLY A 57 -29.99 30.32 -7.89
C GLY A 57 -28.84 31.33 -7.91
N MET A 58 -29.06 32.53 -8.48
CA MET A 58 -28.04 33.59 -8.49
C MET A 58 -27.63 34.03 -7.09
N ARG A 59 -28.58 34.11 -6.14
CA ARG A 59 -28.27 34.45 -4.75
C ARG A 59 -27.43 33.37 -4.08
N TYR A 60 -27.79 32.11 -4.28
CA TYR A 60 -27.01 30.97 -3.79
C TYR A 60 -25.58 30.98 -4.36
N ASP A 61 -25.42 31.22 -5.67
CA ASP A 61 -24.11 31.28 -6.31
C ASP A 61 -23.25 32.42 -5.75
N LEU A 62 -23.84 33.58 -5.49
CA LEU A 62 -23.17 34.73 -4.88
C LEU A 62 -22.75 34.44 -3.44
N GLU A 63 -23.63 33.85 -2.62
CA GLU A 63 -23.30 33.41 -1.26
C GLU A 63 -22.15 32.38 -1.26
N ARG A 64 -22.13 31.46 -2.22
CA ARG A 64 -21.05 30.47 -2.39
C ARG A 64 -19.74 31.13 -2.83
N ALA A 65 -19.79 32.10 -3.74
CA ALA A 65 -18.61 32.84 -4.20
C ALA A 65 -17.99 33.66 -3.06
N GLU A 66 -18.81 34.37 -2.28
CA GLU A 66 -18.35 35.10 -1.10
C GLU A 66 -17.77 34.17 -0.04
N ALA A 67 -18.41 33.02 0.22
CA ALA A 67 -17.88 32.02 1.14
C ALA A 67 -16.52 31.44 0.69
N ALA A 68 -16.31 31.26 -0.62
CA ALA A 68 -15.03 30.82 -1.16
C ALA A 68 -13.90 31.86 -1.05
N HIS A 69 -14.25 33.16 -0.98
CA HIS A 69 -13.27 34.23 -0.77
C HIS A 69 -12.89 34.43 0.70
N ARG A 70 -13.64 33.83 1.64
CA ARG A 70 -13.27 33.88 3.06
C ARG A 70 -11.94 33.14 3.28
N PRO A 71 -11.09 33.65 4.20
CA PRO A 71 -9.81 33.01 4.52
C PRO A 71 -10.02 31.65 5.19
N ASP A 72 -11.08 31.50 5.99
CA ASP A 72 -11.46 30.25 6.64
C ASP A 72 -12.57 29.56 5.84
N ASN A 73 -12.20 29.01 4.69
CA ASN A 73 -13.12 28.25 3.84
C ASN A 73 -12.68 26.78 3.81
N PRO A 74 -13.62 25.83 3.62
CA PRO A 74 -13.33 24.41 3.70
C PRO A 74 -12.33 23.93 2.63
N TRP A 75 -12.25 24.62 1.48
CA TRP A 75 -11.28 24.28 0.43
C TRP A 75 -9.86 24.68 0.82
N ARG A 76 -9.67 25.85 1.42
CA ARG A 76 -8.38 26.29 1.98
C ARG A 76 -7.90 25.36 3.09
N GLN A 77 -8.81 24.94 3.99
CA GLN A 77 -8.48 23.95 5.01
C GLN A 77 -8.02 22.63 4.40
N ARG A 78 -8.72 22.15 3.36
CA ARG A 78 -8.34 20.93 2.65
C ARG A 78 -7.00 21.05 1.93
N ILE A 79 -6.74 22.19 1.28
CA ILE A 79 -5.44 22.47 0.64
C ILE A 79 -4.33 22.46 1.69
N ALA A 80 -4.52 23.13 2.82
CA ALA A 80 -3.53 23.14 3.90
C ALA A 80 -3.20 21.73 4.43
N LEU A 81 -4.20 20.84 4.56
CA LEU A 81 -4.00 19.44 4.94
C LEU A 81 -3.24 18.64 3.88
N LEU A 82 -3.50 18.90 2.59
CA LEU A 82 -2.74 18.29 1.49
C LEU A 82 -1.29 18.78 1.49
N ASP A 83 -1.07 20.07 1.65
CA ASP A 83 0.27 20.67 1.74
C ASP A 83 1.07 20.10 2.94
N GLU A 84 0.43 19.93 4.10
CA GLU A 84 1.05 19.29 5.28
C GLU A 84 1.42 17.82 5.02
N SER A 85 0.53 17.09 4.35
CA SER A 85 0.75 15.68 4.01
C SER A 85 1.89 15.53 3.00
N LEU A 86 1.91 16.37 1.96
CA LEU A 86 2.99 16.41 0.97
C LEU A 86 4.32 16.79 1.62
N GLY A 87 4.34 17.81 2.49
CA GLY A 87 5.54 18.20 3.22
C GLY A 87 6.09 17.08 4.13
N THR A 88 5.22 16.24 4.69
CA THR A 88 5.63 15.06 5.45
C THR A 88 6.30 14.01 4.56
N ILE A 89 5.72 13.74 3.38
CA ILE A 89 6.27 12.79 2.40
C ILE A 89 7.65 13.26 1.91
N GLU A 90 7.78 14.54 1.57
CA GLU A 90 9.04 15.14 1.13
C GLU A 90 10.11 15.03 2.22
N ALA A 91 9.76 15.30 3.48
CA ALA A 91 10.68 15.16 4.61
C ALA A 91 11.15 13.70 4.82
N ASP A 92 10.27 12.74 4.62
CA ASP A 92 10.61 11.31 4.72
C ASP A 92 11.52 10.85 3.58
N LEU A 93 11.30 11.33 2.35
CA LEU A 93 12.21 11.08 1.22
C LEU A 93 13.62 11.64 1.50
N VAL A 94 13.71 12.89 1.96
CA VAL A 94 14.99 13.50 2.34
C VAL A 94 15.66 12.73 3.47
N ARG A 95 14.90 12.25 4.46
CA ARG A 95 15.44 11.46 5.58
C ARG A 95 16.03 10.14 5.09
N GLN A 96 15.40 9.47 4.12
CA GLN A 96 15.93 8.23 3.53
C GLN A 96 17.24 8.46 2.78
N GLU A 97 17.33 9.53 2.00
CA GLU A 97 18.55 9.88 1.26
C GLU A 97 19.71 10.26 2.19
N ALA A 98 19.42 10.87 3.34
CA ALA A 98 20.42 11.26 4.33
C ALA A 98 21.02 10.09 5.14
N ILE A 99 20.51 8.85 5.00
CA ILE A 99 21.02 7.70 5.75
C ILE A 99 22.44 7.37 5.26
N ARG A 100 23.43 7.60 6.12
CA ARG A 100 24.82 7.25 5.82
C ARG A 100 24.99 5.74 5.69
N PRO A 101 25.79 5.28 4.72
CA PRO A 101 26.17 3.88 4.65
C PRO A 101 26.96 3.47 5.89
N LEU A 102 26.66 2.27 6.39
CA LEU A 102 27.50 1.63 7.39
C LEU A 102 28.83 1.19 6.73
N PRO A 103 29.94 1.06 7.48
CA PRO A 103 31.13 0.45 6.92
C PRO A 103 30.82 -1.00 6.53
N GLY A 104 31.21 -1.42 5.33
CA GLY A 104 31.06 -2.80 4.89
C GLY A 104 31.85 -3.76 5.79
N PHE A 105 31.30 -4.94 6.09
CA PHE A 105 31.98 -5.99 6.84
C PHE A 105 32.22 -7.20 5.92
N PRO A 106 33.43 -7.39 5.37
CA PRO A 106 33.72 -8.48 4.46
C PRO A 106 33.80 -9.81 5.21
N LEU A 107 33.31 -10.88 4.57
CA LEU A 107 33.45 -12.24 5.07
C LEU A 107 34.77 -12.88 4.61
N PRO A 108 35.27 -13.91 5.32
CA PRO A 108 36.41 -14.68 4.86
C PRO A 108 36.04 -15.49 3.60
N PRO A 109 36.96 -15.65 2.63
CA PRO A 109 36.70 -16.36 1.38
C PRO A 109 36.76 -17.89 1.59
N VAL A 110 35.84 -18.41 2.40
CA VAL A 110 35.70 -19.86 2.62
C VAL A 110 35.05 -20.48 1.38
N PRO A 111 35.67 -21.48 0.73
CA PRO A 111 35.14 -22.06 -0.49
C PRO A 111 33.82 -22.80 -0.23
N ILE A 112 32.91 -22.74 -1.21
CA ILE A 112 31.72 -23.57 -1.29
C ILE A 112 32.09 -24.82 -2.09
N GLU A 113 32.02 -25.98 -1.44
CA GLU A 113 32.50 -27.26 -1.95
C GLU A 113 31.36 -28.28 -2.03
N GLU A 114 31.63 -29.42 -2.68
CA GLU A 114 30.70 -30.57 -2.73
C GLU A 114 29.30 -30.24 -3.28
N VAL A 115 29.22 -29.25 -4.17
CA VAL A 115 27.96 -28.84 -4.82
C VAL A 115 27.39 -30.00 -5.62
N THR A 116 26.23 -30.50 -5.19
CA THR A 116 25.54 -31.64 -5.79
C THR A 116 24.07 -31.30 -5.96
N VAL A 117 23.54 -31.52 -7.17
CA VAL A 117 22.11 -31.40 -7.46
C VAL A 117 21.62 -32.75 -7.95
N GLU A 118 20.66 -33.33 -7.23
CA GLU A 118 19.99 -34.58 -7.57
C GLU A 118 18.64 -34.26 -8.23
N PRO A 119 18.51 -34.37 -9.57
CA PRO A 119 17.28 -34.02 -10.28
C PRO A 119 16.19 -35.11 -10.20
N ALA A 120 16.31 -36.05 -9.25
CA ALA A 120 15.29 -37.06 -8.98
C ALA A 120 14.07 -36.41 -8.29
N ASP A 121 12.92 -37.09 -8.23
CA ASP A 121 11.77 -36.65 -7.43
C ASP A 121 11.84 -37.33 -6.04
N PRO A 122 12.00 -36.59 -4.93
CA PRO A 122 12.06 -35.13 -4.83
C PRO A 122 13.44 -34.57 -5.17
N LEU A 123 13.47 -33.38 -5.80
CA LEU A 123 14.72 -32.74 -6.17
C LEU A 123 15.48 -32.33 -4.92
N ALA A 124 16.78 -32.63 -4.88
CA ALA A 124 17.63 -32.26 -3.75
C ALA A 124 18.85 -31.47 -4.19
N VAL A 125 19.21 -30.45 -3.41
CA VAL A 125 20.41 -29.64 -3.59
C VAL A 125 21.24 -29.73 -2.32
N SER A 126 22.54 -29.96 -2.45
CA SER A 126 23.45 -29.96 -1.31
C SER A 126 24.79 -29.33 -1.65
N PHE A 127 25.41 -28.71 -0.65
CA PHE A 127 26.74 -28.10 -0.74
C PHE A 127 27.33 -27.95 0.68
N ARG A 128 28.63 -27.68 0.76
CA ARG A 128 29.35 -27.47 2.03
C ARG A 128 30.06 -26.11 2.04
N ILE A 129 29.98 -25.40 3.15
CA ILE A 129 30.70 -24.14 3.38
C ILE A 129 31.48 -24.27 4.68
N GLY A 130 32.81 -24.42 4.59
CA GLY A 130 33.63 -24.70 5.76
C GLY A 130 33.19 -25.99 6.47
N PRO A 131 32.82 -25.95 7.77
CA PRO A 131 32.34 -27.11 8.51
C PRO A 131 30.84 -27.41 8.29
N GLU A 132 30.06 -26.47 7.76
CA GLU A 132 28.60 -26.60 7.67
C GLU A 132 28.17 -27.23 6.36
N ARG A 133 27.28 -28.23 6.44
CA ARG A 133 26.68 -28.88 5.29
C ARG A 133 25.24 -28.42 5.15
N PHE A 134 24.89 -27.93 3.96
CA PHE A 134 23.54 -27.53 3.63
C PHE A 134 22.88 -28.58 2.76
N ARG A 135 21.64 -28.94 3.10
CA ARG A 135 20.80 -29.82 2.29
C ARG A 135 19.41 -29.21 2.16
N PHE A 136 19.00 -29.01 0.92
CA PHE A 136 17.65 -28.60 0.54
C PHE A 136 16.97 -29.74 -0.19
N SER A 137 15.67 -29.91 0.05
CA SER A 137 14.86 -30.84 -0.73
C SER A 137 13.55 -30.16 -1.12
N GLU A 138 13.05 -30.49 -2.29
CA GLU A 138 11.69 -30.16 -2.70
C GLU A 138 10.69 -30.82 -1.74
N GLU A 139 9.66 -30.08 -1.38
CA GLU A 139 8.52 -30.60 -0.63
C GLU A 139 7.46 -31.07 -1.62
N SER A 140 7.21 -32.38 -1.68
CA SER A 140 6.17 -32.92 -2.57
C SER A 140 4.79 -32.48 -2.08
N ASP A 141 4.17 -31.51 -2.76
CA ASP A 141 2.79 -31.12 -2.50
C ASP A 141 1.85 -32.17 -3.09
N TRP A 142 1.43 -33.12 -2.25
CA TRP A 142 0.43 -34.11 -2.62
C TRP A 142 -0.95 -33.45 -2.64
N ASP A 143 -1.30 -32.94 -3.81
CA ASP A 143 -2.68 -32.72 -4.20
C ASP A 143 -3.47 -34.05 -4.03
N GLN A 144 -4.47 -34.07 -3.14
CA GLN A 144 -5.34 -35.23 -2.91
C GLN A 144 -6.44 -35.39 -3.99
N ARG A 145 -6.36 -34.68 -5.11
CA ARG A 145 -7.44 -34.51 -6.11
C ARG A 145 -7.03 -34.73 -7.57
N GLY A 146 -5.81 -35.18 -7.85
CA GLY A 146 -5.29 -35.42 -9.20
C GLY A 146 -5.06 -34.14 -10.03
N GLY A 147 -4.87 -32.98 -9.39
CA GLY A 147 -4.46 -31.75 -10.07
C GLY A 147 -3.01 -31.79 -10.55
N PRO A 148 -2.59 -30.82 -11.37
CA PRO A 148 -1.21 -30.73 -11.81
C PRO A 148 -0.29 -30.58 -10.59
N VAL A 149 0.68 -31.50 -10.45
CA VAL A 149 1.74 -31.40 -9.45
C VAL A 149 2.53 -30.13 -9.77
N VAL A 150 2.27 -29.07 -9.01
CA VAL A 150 3.12 -27.88 -9.02
C VAL A 150 4.39 -28.27 -8.30
N ARG A 151 5.54 -27.99 -8.90
CA ARG A 151 6.83 -28.21 -8.24
C ARG A 151 6.86 -27.45 -6.91
N GLY A 152 7.28 -28.14 -5.86
CA GLY A 152 7.30 -27.64 -4.51
C GLY A 152 8.41 -26.61 -4.28
N ASP A 153 8.25 -25.82 -3.22
CA ASP A 153 9.32 -24.95 -2.75
C ASP A 153 10.48 -25.78 -2.19
N LEU A 154 11.72 -25.27 -2.36
CA LEU A 154 12.88 -25.86 -1.69
C LEU A 154 12.81 -25.57 -0.19
N ARG A 155 12.88 -26.62 0.63
CA ARG A 155 12.96 -26.50 2.08
C ARG A 155 14.34 -26.89 2.57
N LEU A 156 14.91 -26.08 3.47
CA LEU A 156 16.13 -26.43 4.20
C LEU A 156 15.85 -27.64 5.11
N ARG A 157 16.63 -28.71 4.95
CA ARG A 157 16.57 -29.96 5.73
C ARG A 157 17.74 -30.09 6.70
N GLU A 158 18.90 -29.55 6.34
CA GLU A 158 20.14 -29.61 7.12
C GLU A 158 20.98 -28.36 6.87
N GLY A 159 21.68 -27.89 7.90
CA GLY A 159 22.60 -26.74 7.85
C GLY A 159 22.15 -25.58 8.74
N ASP A 160 23.11 -24.85 9.29
CA ASP A 160 22.87 -23.63 10.07
C ASP A 160 23.67 -22.45 9.48
N ALA A 161 22.96 -21.49 8.90
CA ALA A 161 23.59 -20.29 8.35
C ALA A 161 24.19 -19.38 9.44
N ALA A 162 23.68 -19.43 10.67
CA ALA A 162 24.24 -18.64 11.78
C ALA A 162 25.63 -19.15 12.18
N ALA A 163 25.90 -20.45 12.01
CA ALA A 163 27.21 -21.04 12.24
C ALA A 163 28.30 -20.54 11.26
N LEU A 164 27.90 -19.97 10.11
CA LEU A 164 28.81 -19.35 9.15
C LEU A 164 29.28 -17.96 9.57
N VAL A 165 28.65 -17.32 10.56
CA VAL A 165 28.98 -15.97 11.00
C VAL A 165 30.35 -15.96 11.70
N PRO A 166 31.34 -15.20 11.19
CA PRO A 166 32.64 -15.12 11.84
C PRO A 166 32.56 -14.56 13.26
N THR A 167 33.35 -15.11 14.18
CA THR A 167 33.45 -14.60 15.56
C THR A 167 34.00 -13.17 15.63
N THR A 168 34.68 -12.70 14.58
CA THR A 168 35.15 -11.33 14.42
C THR A 168 34.05 -10.33 14.09
N THR A 169 32.84 -10.80 13.75
CA THR A 169 31.69 -9.93 13.42
C THR A 169 31.25 -9.12 14.64
N PRO A 170 31.05 -7.79 14.51
CA PRO A 170 30.54 -6.94 15.57
C PRO A 170 29.19 -7.45 16.13
N PRO A 171 28.98 -7.41 17.47
CA PRO A 171 27.78 -7.99 18.09
C PRO A 171 26.47 -7.41 17.55
N ASP A 172 26.43 -6.12 17.25
CA ASP A 172 25.30 -5.38 16.70
C ASP A 172 24.94 -5.80 15.26
N ARG A 173 25.83 -6.52 14.58
CA ARG A 173 25.65 -6.96 13.20
C ARG A 173 25.49 -8.47 13.03
N ARG A 174 25.73 -9.25 14.07
CA ARG A 174 25.71 -10.72 13.98
C ARG A 174 24.36 -11.26 13.56
N ASP A 175 23.28 -10.78 14.19
CA ASP A 175 21.93 -11.25 13.89
C ASP A 175 21.54 -10.89 12.45
N ALA A 176 21.81 -9.65 12.04
CA ALA A 176 21.53 -9.18 10.68
C ALA A 176 22.32 -9.98 9.62
N LEU A 177 23.59 -10.28 9.88
CA LEU A 177 24.41 -11.09 8.99
C LEU A 177 23.94 -12.55 8.96
N ALA A 178 23.54 -13.13 10.10
CA ALA A 178 23.00 -14.48 10.16
C ALA A 178 21.71 -14.61 9.34
N SER A 179 20.79 -13.65 9.46
CA SER A 179 19.58 -13.58 8.65
C SER A 179 19.90 -13.46 7.15
N HIS A 180 20.79 -12.52 6.78
CA HIS A 180 21.21 -12.35 5.38
C HIS A 180 21.82 -13.64 4.80
N LEU A 181 22.68 -14.32 5.56
CA LEU A 181 23.28 -15.58 5.13
C LEU A 181 22.23 -16.68 4.97
N ALA A 182 21.24 -16.75 5.86
CA ALA A 182 20.14 -17.71 5.76
C ALA A 182 19.32 -17.51 4.47
N GLU A 183 19.03 -16.27 4.09
CA GLU A 183 18.37 -15.92 2.83
C GLU A 183 19.27 -16.23 1.63
N SER A 184 20.54 -15.82 1.71
CA SER A 184 21.51 -16.00 0.61
C SER A 184 21.79 -17.47 0.29
N VAL A 185 21.82 -18.37 1.27
CA VAL A 185 21.97 -19.82 1.00
C VAL A 185 20.72 -20.41 0.34
N ILE A 186 19.54 -19.88 0.64
CA ILE A 186 18.28 -20.28 -0.03
C ILE A 186 18.31 -19.81 -1.49
N VAL A 187 18.67 -18.56 -1.74
CA VAL A 187 18.81 -18.01 -3.11
C VAL A 187 19.85 -18.81 -3.90
N PHE A 188 20.98 -19.13 -3.29
CA PHE A 188 22.00 -19.99 -3.91
C PHE A 188 21.45 -21.38 -4.26
N ALA A 189 20.80 -22.06 -3.31
CA ALA A 189 20.19 -23.37 -3.56
C ALA A 189 19.11 -23.33 -4.66
N THR A 190 18.36 -22.23 -4.72
CA THR A 190 17.31 -22.00 -5.73
C THR A 190 17.92 -21.80 -7.11
N ASP A 191 18.98 -21.00 -7.24
CA ASP A 191 19.74 -20.84 -8.48
C ASP A 191 20.33 -22.18 -8.95
N LEU A 192 20.94 -22.96 -8.06
CA LEU A 192 21.45 -24.31 -8.38
C LEU A 192 20.35 -25.23 -8.93
N ARG A 193 19.16 -25.21 -8.31
CA ARG A 193 18.00 -25.98 -8.79
C ARG A 193 17.58 -25.50 -10.17
N ASP A 194 17.34 -24.21 -10.34
CA ASP A 194 16.78 -23.65 -11.57
C ASP A 194 17.71 -23.94 -12.75
N ARG A 195 19.03 -23.76 -12.56
CA ARG A 195 20.04 -24.15 -13.54
C ARG A 195 20.00 -25.64 -13.88
N ALA A 196 19.89 -26.52 -12.89
CA ALA A 196 19.80 -27.97 -13.13
C ALA A 196 18.53 -28.36 -13.90
N VAL A 197 17.42 -27.67 -13.63
CA VAL A 197 16.14 -27.86 -14.34
C VAL A 197 16.24 -27.40 -15.79
N ASP A 198 16.94 -26.30 -16.03
CA ASP A 198 17.19 -25.75 -17.37
C ASP A 198 18.26 -26.53 -18.15
N GLY A 199 18.87 -27.55 -17.54
CA GLY A 199 19.95 -28.35 -18.13
C GLY A 199 21.28 -27.60 -18.21
N GLU A 200 21.42 -26.52 -17.45
CA GLU A 200 22.65 -25.76 -17.34
C GLU A 200 23.64 -26.40 -16.35
N PRO A 201 24.95 -26.07 -16.47
CA PRO A 201 25.92 -26.40 -15.43
C PRO A 201 25.50 -25.81 -14.07
N PRO A 202 25.70 -26.52 -12.95
CA PRO A 202 25.26 -26.07 -11.62
C PRO A 202 25.83 -24.71 -11.22
N LEU A 203 27.06 -24.39 -11.65
CA LEU A 203 27.70 -23.12 -11.34
C LEU A 203 27.88 -22.28 -12.61
N PRO A 204 27.68 -20.94 -12.53
CA PRO A 204 27.92 -20.05 -13.65
C PRO A 204 29.41 -20.03 -14.04
N PRO A 205 29.73 -19.77 -15.33
CA PRO A 205 31.10 -19.80 -15.83
C PRO A 205 32.01 -18.76 -15.15
N GLU A 206 31.45 -17.64 -14.68
CA GLU A 206 32.18 -16.58 -13.99
C GLU A 206 32.51 -16.91 -12.52
N ARG A 207 31.76 -17.84 -11.90
CA ARG A 207 31.92 -18.23 -10.49
C ARG A 207 32.07 -19.75 -10.33
N ARG A 208 33.11 -20.30 -10.96
CA ARG A 208 33.42 -21.74 -10.87
C ARG A 208 33.87 -22.19 -9.49
N GLN A 209 34.33 -21.26 -8.65
CA GLN A 209 34.78 -21.51 -7.29
C GLN A 209 34.14 -20.48 -6.37
N PRO A 210 32.83 -20.59 -6.12
CA PRO A 210 32.15 -19.65 -5.25
C PRO A 210 32.64 -19.80 -3.81
N THR A 211 32.60 -18.71 -3.08
CA THR A 211 33.04 -18.58 -1.69
C THR A 211 31.95 -17.95 -0.84
N LEU A 212 32.11 -18.01 0.48
CA LEU A 212 31.23 -17.34 1.43
C LEU A 212 31.14 -15.83 1.19
N THR A 213 32.18 -15.21 0.64
CA THR A 213 32.16 -13.79 0.25
C THR A 213 31.12 -13.51 -0.82
N ASP A 214 30.94 -14.42 -1.79
CA ASP A 214 29.97 -14.27 -2.88
C ASP A 214 28.51 -14.35 -2.40
N LEU A 215 28.27 -14.90 -1.21
CA LEU A 215 26.95 -14.94 -0.57
C LEU A 215 26.64 -13.67 0.23
N ALA A 216 27.64 -12.86 0.57
CA ALA A 216 27.47 -11.67 1.40
C ALA A 216 28.52 -10.61 1.07
N GLU A 217 28.52 -10.15 -0.18
CA GLU A 217 29.43 -9.07 -0.58
C GLU A 217 28.97 -7.75 0.05
N PRO A 218 29.86 -6.94 0.65
CA PRO A 218 29.47 -5.64 1.19
C PRO A 218 28.88 -4.72 0.11
N CYS A 219 27.70 -4.16 0.37
CA CYS A 219 27.08 -3.19 -0.52
C CYS A 219 27.74 -1.82 -0.37
N GLU A 220 28.27 -1.28 -1.47
CA GLU A 220 28.92 0.03 -1.51
C GLU A 220 27.96 1.20 -1.22
N VAL A 221 26.65 1.00 -1.44
CA VAL A 221 25.63 2.05 -1.32
C VAL A 221 25.13 2.20 0.11
N CYS A 222 24.86 1.09 0.81
CA CYS A 222 24.22 1.12 2.14
C CYS A 222 25.08 0.53 3.26
N GLY A 223 26.16 -0.20 2.94
CA GLY A 223 26.98 -0.90 3.93
C GLY A 223 26.42 -2.23 4.44
N GLY A 224 25.24 -2.63 3.95
CA GLY A 224 24.66 -3.96 4.12
C GLY A 224 25.39 -5.01 3.27
N TRP A 225 24.70 -6.10 2.94
CA TRP A 225 25.26 -7.18 2.14
C TRP A 225 24.44 -7.40 0.86
N ARG A 226 25.10 -7.89 -0.17
CA ARG A 226 24.51 -8.36 -1.43
C ARG A 226 24.42 -9.87 -1.38
N GLU A 227 23.31 -10.39 -1.87
CA GLU A 227 23.04 -11.81 -2.00
C GLU A 227 23.79 -12.42 -3.21
N TRP A 228 23.66 -13.74 -3.36
CA TRP A 228 24.22 -14.51 -4.47
C TRP A 228 23.88 -13.95 -5.87
N GLY A 229 22.76 -13.24 -6.06
CA GLY A 229 22.41 -12.58 -7.33
C GLY A 229 23.00 -11.19 -7.55
N GLY A 230 23.77 -10.65 -6.59
CA GLY A 230 24.25 -9.27 -6.60
C GLY A 230 23.22 -8.22 -6.16
N THR A 231 22.00 -8.65 -5.79
CA THR A 231 20.96 -7.78 -5.24
C THR A 231 21.24 -7.47 -3.78
N CYS A 232 21.05 -6.21 -3.36
CA CYS A 232 21.08 -5.82 -1.96
C CYS A 232 19.65 -5.56 -1.48
N GLU A 233 19.14 -6.42 -0.58
CA GLU A 233 17.78 -6.29 -0.06
C GLU A 233 17.52 -4.95 0.63
N THR A 234 18.50 -4.44 1.39
CA THR A 234 18.36 -3.13 2.05
C THR A 234 18.19 -2.00 1.03
N CYS A 235 18.93 -2.04 -0.09
CA CYS A 235 18.78 -1.05 -1.15
C CYS A 235 17.45 -1.23 -1.89
N ALA A 236 17.05 -2.48 -2.16
CA ALA A 236 15.77 -2.78 -2.79
C ALA A 236 14.59 -2.31 -1.93
N ALA A 237 14.62 -2.56 -0.62
CA ALA A 237 13.60 -2.10 0.32
C ALA A 237 13.52 -0.58 0.38
N ARG A 238 14.66 0.13 0.41
CA ARG A 238 14.70 1.60 0.35
C ARG A 238 14.10 2.12 -0.96
N ALA A 239 14.47 1.53 -2.10
CA ALA A 239 13.94 1.92 -3.40
C ALA A 239 12.42 1.70 -3.47
N TYR A 240 11.93 0.57 -2.96
CA TYR A 240 10.50 0.27 -2.88
C TYR A 240 9.76 1.26 -1.98
N GLN A 241 10.31 1.58 -0.80
CA GLN A 241 9.72 2.56 0.10
C GLN A 241 9.66 3.95 -0.54
N ALA A 242 10.71 4.37 -1.25
CA ALA A 242 10.70 5.62 -2.01
C ALA A 242 9.65 5.60 -3.14
N GLN A 243 9.47 4.48 -3.83
CA GLN A 243 8.41 4.33 -4.83
C GLN A 243 7.01 4.47 -4.21
N LEU A 244 6.77 3.88 -3.04
CA LEU A 244 5.50 4.02 -2.31
C LEU A 244 5.22 5.47 -1.92
N LEU A 245 6.23 6.17 -1.38
CA LEU A 245 6.12 7.59 -1.02
C LEU A 245 5.83 8.47 -2.25
N ASN A 246 6.51 8.21 -3.36
CA ASN A 246 6.26 8.94 -4.62
C ASN A 246 4.86 8.65 -5.19
N ALA A 247 4.41 7.40 -5.16
CA ALA A 247 3.07 7.04 -5.59
C ALA A 247 2.01 7.74 -4.74
N GLU A 248 2.24 7.84 -3.43
CA GLU A 248 1.36 8.56 -2.51
C GLU A 248 1.36 10.07 -2.78
N ALA A 249 2.51 10.68 -3.05
CA ALA A 249 2.60 12.09 -3.44
C ALA A 249 1.81 12.37 -4.74
N VAL A 250 1.95 11.50 -5.76
CA VAL A 250 1.18 11.61 -7.01
C VAL A 250 -0.32 11.43 -6.79
N ARG A 251 -0.73 10.60 -5.82
CA ARG A 251 -2.15 10.42 -5.46
C ARG A 251 -2.76 11.65 -4.78
N LEU A 252 -1.93 12.44 -4.08
CA LEU A 252 -2.37 13.63 -3.34
C LEU A 252 -2.33 14.92 -4.16
N ALA A 253 -1.49 14.98 -5.20
CA ALA A 253 -1.37 16.08 -6.16
C ALA A 253 -2.55 16.14 -7.15
#